data_AF-A0A2D6EW00-F1
#
_entry.id   AF-A0A2D6EW00-F1
#
_cell.length_a   1.000
_cell.length_b   1.000
_cell.length_c   1.000
_cell.angle_alpha   90.00
_cell.angle_beta   90.00
_cell.angle_gamma   90.00
#
_symmetry.space_group_name_H-M   'P 1'
#
loop_
_entity.id
_entity.type
_entity.pdbx_description
1 polymer ?
#
loop_
_entity_poly.entity_id
_entity_poly.type
_entity_poly.pdbx_seq_one_letter_code
_entity_poly.pdbx_strand_id
1 'polypeptide(L)' 'MTNTPEVWAIIPARGGSKGIPRKNIKRIAGKPMLAYSVDQAKQS' A
#
# COMPACT_ATOMS: atom_id res chain seq x y z
N MET A 1 19.70 1.60 -23.48
CA MET A 1 18.48 2.36 -23.13
C MET A 1 17.38 1.32 -22.96
N THR A 2 17.02 0.98 -21.73
CA THR A 2 15.98 -0.03 -21.47
C THR A 2 14.62 0.63 -21.72
N ASN A 3 13.92 0.16 -22.75
CA ASN A 3 12.60 0.66 -23.16
C ASN A 3 11.49 0.13 -22.23
N THR A 4 11.71 0.20 -20.92
CA THR A 4 10.76 -0.28 -19.93
C THR A 4 9.69 0.79 -19.75
N PRO A 5 8.40 0.48 -19.94
CA PRO A 5 7.34 1.44 -19.75
C PRO A 5 7.32 1.92 -18.29
N GLU A 6 7.11 3.22 -18.09
CA GLU A 6 6.90 3.77 -16.76
C GLU A 6 5.51 3.36 -16.25
N VAL A 7 5.46 2.72 -15.08
CA VAL A 7 4.22 2.22 -14.48
C VAL A 7 4.02 2.87 -13.12
N TRP A 8 2.86 3.50 -12.95
CA TRP A 8 2.48 4.18 -11.72
C TRP A 8 1.46 3.37 -10.92
N ALA A 9 1.74 3.13 -9.64
CA ALA A 9 0.81 2.50 -8.70
C ALA A 9 0.17 3.54 -7.77
N ILE A 10 -1.15 3.53 -7.66
CA ILE A 10 -1.91 4.43 -6.77
C ILE A 10 -2.56 3.61 -5.66
N ILE A 11 -2.19 3.88 -4.41
CA ILE A 11 -2.70 3.18 -3.22
C ILE A 11 -3.49 4.16 -2.33
N PRO A 12 -4.83 4.15 -2.35
CA PRO A 12 -5.64 5.09 -1.59
C PRO A 12 -5.66 4.76 -0.09
N ALA A 13 -5.01 5.60 0.73
CA ALA A 13 -4.82 5.37 2.16
C ALA A 13 -5.80 6.16 3.07
N ARG A 14 -7.11 6.20 2.74
CA ARG A 14 -8.09 7.01 3.50
C ARG A 14 -8.21 6.63 4.98
N GLY A 15 -8.45 7.62 5.84
CA GLY A 15 -8.59 7.43 7.30
C GLY A 15 -9.96 6.94 7.78
N GLY A 16 -11.05 7.32 7.10
CA GLY A 16 -12.44 7.10 7.51
C GLY A 16 -13.00 5.69 7.29
N SER A 17 -12.23 4.66 7.64
CA SER A 17 -12.66 3.27 7.49
C SER A 17 -13.82 2.95 8.45
N LYS A 18 -14.92 2.40 7.92
CA LYS A 18 -16.14 2.06 8.68
C LYS A 18 -15.90 0.99 9.76
N GLY A 19 -15.15 -0.07 9.43
CA GLY A 19 -14.87 -1.17 10.36
C GLY A 19 -13.72 -0.85 11.31
N ILE A 20 -12.54 -0.54 10.77
CA ILE A 20 -11.35 -0.24 11.57
C ILE A 20 -10.87 1.18 11.27
N PRO A 21 -11.16 2.16 12.13
CA PRO A 21 -10.65 3.52 11.97
C PRO A 21 -9.12 3.53 11.80
N ARG A 22 -8.62 4.32 10.84
CA ARG A 22 -7.18 4.45 10.53
C ARG A 22 -6.47 3.11 10.26
N LYS A 23 -7.15 2.13 9.63
CA LYS A 23 -6.59 0.78 9.38
C LYS A 23 -5.20 0.76 8.74
N ASN A 24 -4.90 1.71 7.85
CA ASN A 24 -3.65 1.74 7.07
C ASN A 24 -2.39 1.87 7.93
N ILE A 25 -2.48 2.52 9.09
CA ILE A 25 -1.35 2.69 10.03
C ILE A 25 -1.33 1.65 11.14
N LYS A 26 -2.37 0.82 11.28
CA LYS A 26 -2.40 -0.22 12.30
C LYS A 26 -1.40 -1.32 11.95
N ARG A 27 -0.68 -1.80 12.96
CA ARG A 27 0.26 -2.92 12.80
C ARG A 27 -0.51 -4.24 12.71
N ILE A 28 -0.23 -5.01 11.66
CA ILE A 28 -0.67 -6.39 11.46
C ILE A 28 0.60 -7.21 11.24
N ALA A 29 0.78 -8.28 12.02
CA ALA A 29 1.96 -9.15 11.96
C ALA A 29 3.30 -8.37 11.92
N GLY A 30 3.43 -7.33 12.76
CA GLY A 30 4.65 -6.53 12.90
C GLY A 30 4.78 -5.35 11.93
N LYS A 31 4.02 -5.28 10.83
CA LYS A 31 4.09 -4.20 9.84
C LYS A 31 2.79 -3.37 9.77
N PRO A 32 2.82 -2.06 9.46
CA PRO A 32 1.60 -1.32 9.15
C PRO A 32 0.86 -1.97 7.98
N MET A 33 -0.48 -2.04 8.03
CA MET A 33 -1.30 -2.67 6.98
C MET A 33 -0.97 -2.14 5.57
N LEU A 34 -0.74 -0.83 5.43
CA LEU A 34 -0.42 -0.21 4.14
C LEU A 34 0.91 -0.71 3.53
N ALA A 35 1.87 -1.10 4.38
CA ALA A 35 3.19 -1.53 3.93
C ALA A 35 3.10 -2.77 3.03
N TYR A 36 2.16 -3.68 3.30
CA TYR A 36 1.96 -4.87 2.47
C TYR A 36 1.57 -4.53 1.03
N SER A 37 0.70 -3.53 0.82
CA SER A 37 0.32 -3.09 -0.52
C SER A 37 1.48 -2.43 -1.27
N VAL A 38 2.32 -1.67 -0.57
CA VAL A 38 3.53 -1.06 -1.14
C VAL A 38 4.55 -2.13 -1.51
N ASP A 39 4.78 -3.10 -0.63
CA ASP A 39 5.72 -4.21 -0.85
C ASP A 39 5.30 -5.04 -2.07
N GLN A 40 4.00 -5.27 -2.27
CA GLN A 40 3.47 -5.99 -3.43
C GLN A 40 3.60 -5.19 -4.73
N ALA A 41 3.31 -3.88 -4.69
CA ALA A 41 3.41 -3.03 -5.87
C ALA A 41 4.86 -2.96 -6.41
N LYS A 42 5.86 -3.06 -5.54
CA LYS A 42 7.29 -3.09 -5.92
C LYS A 42 7.74 -4.40 -6.56
N GLN A 43 6.98 -5.48 -6.43
CA GLN A 43 7.31 -6.81 -6.96
C GLN A 43 6.65 -7.08 -8.32
N SER A 44 5.86 -6.13 -8.85
CA SER A 44 5.11 -6.26 -10.11
C SER A 44 5.93 -5.80 -11.32
#